data_AF-A0A950B798-F1
#
_entry.id   AF-A0A950B798-F1
#
_cell.length_a   1.000
_cell.length_b   1.000
_cell.length_c   1.000
_cell.angle_alpha   90.00
_cell.angle_beta   90.00
_cell.angle_gamma   90.00
#
_symmetry.space_group_name_H-M   'P 1'
#
loop_
_entity.id
_entity.type
_entity.pdbx_description
1 polymer ?
#
loop_
_entity_poly.entity_id
_entity_poly.type
_entity_poly.pdbx_seq_one_letter_code
_entity_poly.pdbx_strand_id
1 'polypeptide(L)' 'MSMNLHNDDLPMTIDALRARYINGSLTPVQLVERIAGRTAGGDPHRVWIRALTRDEMMRYVDALAQRDPATLPLYGV' A
#
# COMPACT_ATOMS: atom_id res chain seq x y z
N MET A 1 30.50 13.28 -0.69
CA MET A 1 29.41 13.19 0.31
C MET A 1 28.19 12.71 -0.45
N SER A 2 28.01 11.39 -0.54
CA SER A 2 27.00 10.80 -1.41
C SER A 2 25.62 10.97 -0.78
N MET A 3 24.78 11.77 -1.41
CA MET A 3 23.34 11.84 -1.14
C MET A 3 22.72 10.49 -1.51
N ASN A 4 22.44 9.65 -0.51
CA ASN A 4 21.56 8.48 -0.66
C ASN A 4 20.13 8.99 -0.86
N LEU A 5 19.82 9.42 -2.08
CA LEU A 5 18.46 9.67 -2.51
C LEU A 5 17.75 8.31 -2.65
N HIS A 6 17.07 7.85 -1.60
CA HIS A 6 15.94 6.92 -1.77
C HIS A 6 14.79 7.72 -2.41
N ASN A 7 14.94 8.11 -3.68
CA ASN A 7 14.06 9.06 -4.36
C ASN A 7 12.74 8.44 -4.86
N ASP A 8 12.50 7.15 -4.59
CA ASP A 8 11.32 6.41 -5.04
C ASP A 8 10.36 6.02 -3.91
N ASP A 9 10.62 6.40 -2.66
CA ASP A 9 9.69 6.12 -1.57
C ASP A 9 8.51 7.10 -1.61
N LEU A 10 7.37 6.59 -2.09
CA LEU A 10 6.09 7.25 -1.88
C LEU A 10 5.97 7.55 -0.38
N PRO A 11 5.75 8.82 0.04
CA PRO A 11 5.40 9.10 1.42
C PRO A 11 4.17 8.28 1.81
N MET A 12 4.35 7.39 2.78
CA MET A 12 3.33 6.46 3.30
C MET A 12 2.56 7.04 4.49
N THR A 13 2.48 8.38 4.59
CA THR A 13 1.61 9.01 5.58
C THR A 13 0.15 8.86 5.16
N ILE A 14 -0.77 8.79 6.13
CA ILE A 14 -2.20 8.62 5.86
C ILE A 14 -2.71 9.73 4.94
N ASP A 15 -2.37 11.00 5.21
CA ASP A 15 -2.76 12.14 4.37
C ASP A 15 -2.24 12.04 2.94
N ALA A 16 -0.98 11.62 2.75
CA ALA A 16 -0.38 11.50 1.42
C ALA A 16 -1.02 10.37 0.62
N LEU A 17 -1.28 9.22 1.25
CA LEU A 17 -1.98 8.10 0.60
C LEU A 17 -3.41 8.49 0.23
N ARG A 18 -4.15 9.11 1.17
CA ARG A 18 -5.52 9.58 0.93
C ARG A 18 -5.59 10.58 -0.22
N ALA A 19 -4.73 11.59 -0.26
CA ALA A 19 -4.70 12.57 -1.34
C ALA A 19 -4.48 11.92 -2.70
N ARG A 20 -3.61 10.90 -2.77
CA ARG A 20 -3.32 10.15 -4.00
C ARG A 20 -4.47 9.25 -4.44
N TYR A 21 -5.16 8.60 -3.50
CA TYR A 21 -6.36 7.83 -3.83
C TYR A 21 -7.48 8.72 -4.36
N ILE A 22 -7.69 9.89 -3.75
CA ILE A 22 -8.70 10.85 -4.20
C ILE A 22 -8.38 11.39 -5.60
N ASN A 23 -7.11 11.67 -5.90
CA ASN A 23 -6.71 12.20 -7.21
C ASN A 23 -6.39 11.12 -8.26
N GLY A 24 -6.50 9.83 -7.91
CA GLY A 24 -6.28 8.70 -8.81
C GLY A 24 -4.82 8.41 -9.20
N SER A 25 -3.83 9.13 -8.63
CA SER A 25 -2.40 8.88 -8.90
C SER A 25 -1.86 7.61 -8.25
N LEU A 26 -2.63 7.02 -7.33
CA LEU A 26 -2.37 5.72 -6.73
C LEU A 26 -3.69 4.94 -6.63
N THR A 27 -3.66 3.63 -6.86
CA THR A 27 -4.80 2.73 -6.61
C THR A 27 -4.46 1.70 -5.53
N PRO A 28 -5.44 1.17 -4.79
CA PRO A 28 -5.17 0.15 -3.78
C PRO A 28 -4.50 -1.10 -4.35
N VAL A 29 -4.79 -1.45 -5.62
CA VAL A 29 -4.08 -2.51 -6.36
C VAL A 29 -2.57 -2.21 -6.41
N GLN A 30 -2.19 -1.01 -6.87
CA GLN A 30 -0.78 -0.63 -6.99
C GLN A 30 -0.05 -0.65 -5.64
N LEU A 31 -0.73 -0.24 -4.55
CA LEU A 31 -0.15 -0.31 -3.22
C LEU A 31 0.06 -1.76 -2.78
N VAL A 32 -0.94 -2.63 -2.95
CA VAL A 32 -0.84 -4.05 -2.59
C VAL A 32 0.28 -4.76 -3.35
N GLU A 33 0.44 -4.51 -4.65
CA GLU A 33 1.55 -5.07 -5.42
C GLU A 33 2.91 -4.62 -4.87
N ARG A 34 3.03 -3.35 -4.50
CA ARG A 34 4.27 -2.81 -3.92
C ARG A 34 4.59 -3.44 -2.56
N ILE A 35 3.57 -3.67 -1.72
CA ILE A 35 3.72 -4.35 -0.43
C ILE A 35 4.10 -5.82 -0.66
N ALA A 36 3.36 -6.55 -1.50
CA ALA A 36 3.60 -7.95 -1.80
C ALA A 36 5.01 -8.17 -2.37
N GLY A 37 5.47 -7.29 -3.27
CA GLY A 37 6.84 -7.34 -3.80
C GLY A 37 7.92 -7.15 -2.74
N ARG A 38 7.67 -6.30 -1.72
CA ARG A 38 8.61 -6.09 -0.60
C ARG A 38 8.61 -7.26 0.38
N THR A 39 7.44 -7.87 0.62
CA THR A 39 7.30 -8.97 1.60
C THR A 39 7.55 -10.35 1.02
N ALA A 40 7.61 -10.50 -0.31
CA ALA A 40 7.86 -11.77 -0.99
C ALA A 40 9.21 -12.41 -0.60
N GLY A 41 10.19 -11.59 -0.19
CA GLY A 41 11.50 -12.07 0.30
C GLY A 41 11.46 -12.72 1.69
N GLY A 42 10.28 -12.83 2.31
CA GLY A 42 10.10 -13.32 3.66
C GLY A 42 10.28 -12.24 4.72
N ASP A 43 10.29 -12.66 5.99
CA ASP A 43 10.42 -11.78 7.14
C ASP A 43 11.67 -12.18 7.95
N PRO A 44 12.86 -11.64 7.57
CA PRO A 44 14.12 -12.03 8.20
C PRO A 44 14.17 -11.69 9.69
N HIS A 45 13.40 -10.68 10.11
CA HIS A 45 13.30 -10.25 11.50
C HIS A 45 12.19 -10.98 12.26
N ARG A 46 11.40 -11.83 11.60
CA ARG A 46 10.28 -12.60 12.18
C ARG A 46 9.33 -11.72 13.00
N VAL A 47 9.09 -10.50 12.52
CA VAL A 47 8.17 -9.53 13.11
C VAL A 47 6.72 -10.00 13.00
N TRP A 48 6.39 -10.77 11.96
CA TRP A 48 5.06 -11.24 11.63
C TRP A 48 4.89 -12.72 11.97
N ILE A 49 3.89 -13.03 12.79
CA ILE A 49 3.46 -14.43 13.03
C ILE A 49 2.87 -15.02 11.75
N ARG A 50 2.06 -14.23 11.01
CA ARG A 50 1.52 -14.58 9.71
C ARG A 50 1.16 -13.32 8.92
N ALA A 51 1.89 -13.04 7.85
CA ALA A 51 1.52 -12.01 6.90
C ALA A 51 0.43 -12.52 5.95
N LEU A 52 -0.40 -11.61 5.42
CA LEU A 52 -1.32 -11.95 4.34
C LEU A 52 -0.56 -12.23 3.05
N THR A 53 -1.02 -13.21 2.28
CA THR A 53 -0.55 -13.38 0.90
C THR A 53 -1.06 -12.25 0.00
N ARG A 54 -0.44 -12.07 -1.17
CA ARG A 54 -0.93 -11.13 -2.20
C ARG A 54 -2.42 -11.36 -2.49
N ASP A 55 -2.80 -12.60 -2.74
CA ASP A 55 -4.18 -12.96 -3.10
C ASP A 55 -5.16 -12.76 -1.94
N GLU A 56 -4.70 -12.90 -0.70
CA GLU A 56 -5.47 -12.51 0.50
C GLU A 56 -5.69 -10.99 0.55
N MET A 57 -4.66 -10.18 0.27
CA MET A 57 -4.78 -8.72 0.23
C MET A 57 -5.71 -8.25 -0.90
N MET A 58 -5.64 -8.88 -2.08
CA MET A 58 -6.47 -8.52 -3.24
C MET A 58 -7.98 -8.64 -2.95
N ARG A 59 -8.42 -9.56 -2.09
CA ARG A 59 -9.83 -9.65 -1.67
C ARG A 59 -10.34 -8.38 -1.00
N TYR A 60 -9.47 -7.67 -0.27
CA TYR A 60 -9.84 -6.38 0.34
C TYR A 60 -9.87 -5.26 -0.69
N VAL A 61 -8.99 -5.31 -1.69
CA VAL A 61 -8.99 -4.37 -2.82
C VAL A 61 -10.28 -4.50 -3.61
N ASP A 62 -10.74 -5.72 -3.90
CA ASP A 62 -12.00 -5.97 -4.60
C ASP A 62 -13.19 -5.39 -3.83
N ALA A 63 -13.20 -5.50 -2.50
CA ALA A 63 -14.24 -4.91 -1.66
C ALA A 63 -14.23 -3.37 -1.67
N LEU A 64 -13.09 -2.74 -1.96
CA LEU A 64 -12.94 -1.29 -2.08
C LEU A 64 -13.32 -0.75 -3.47
N ALA A 65 -13.36 -1.58 -4.51
CA ALA A 65 -13.58 -1.16 -5.89
C ALA A 65 -14.91 -0.41 -6.11
N GLN A 66 -15.92 -0.67 -5.26
CA GLN A 66 -17.25 -0.05 -5.35
C GLN A 66 -17.45 1.10 -4.34
N ARG A 67 -16.39 1.57 -3.69
CA ARG A 67 -16.45 2.61 -2.66
C ARG A 67 -15.80 3.90 -3.16
N ASP A 68 -16.39 5.04 -2.80
CA ASP A 68 -15.81 6.35 -3.08
C ASP A 68 -14.67 6.66 -2.07
N PRO A 69 -13.42 6.85 -2.52
CA PRO A 69 -12.29 7.21 -1.67
C PRO A 69 -12.51 8.48 -0.85
N ALA A 70 -13.31 9.44 -1.33
CA ALA A 70 -13.59 10.68 -0.61
C ALA A 70 -14.42 10.42 0.67
N THR A 71 -15.25 9.38 0.66
CA THR A 71 -16.16 9.02 1.76
C THR A 71 -15.52 8.15 2.85
N LEU A 72 -14.34 7.58 2.60
CA LEU A 72 -13.66 6.65 3.50
C LEU A 72 -12.33 7.26 3.97
N PRO A 73 -12.21 7.71 5.24
CA PRO A 73 -11.04 8.46 5.68
C PRO A 73 -9.73 7.67 5.68
N LEU A 74 -9.82 6.34 5.66
CA LEU A 74 -8.70 5.39 5.57
C LEU A 74 -8.82 4.50 4.33
N TYR A 75 -9.37 5.02 3.23
CA TYR A 75 -9.48 4.26 1.98
C TYR A 75 -8.12 3.71 1.55
N GLY A 76 -8.00 2.39 1.42
CA GLY A 76 -6.80 1.73 0.89
C GLY A 76 -5.54 1.87 1.74
N VAL A 77 -5.66 2.26 3.02
CA VAL A 77 -4.56 2.26 4.00
C VAL A 77 -4.47 0.89 4.67
#